data_AF-A0A6A6CT51-F1
#
_entry.id   AF-A0A6A6CT51-F1
#
_cell.length_a   1.000
_cell.length_b   1.000
_cell.length_c   1.000
_cell.angle_alpha   90.00
_cell.angle_beta   90.00
_cell.angle_gamma   90.00
#
_symmetry.space_group_name_H-M   'P 1'
#
loop_
_entity.id
_entity.type
_entity.pdbx_description
1 polymer ?
#
loop_
_entity_poly.entity_id
_entity_poly.type
_entity_poly.pdbx_seq_one_letter_code
_entity_poly.pdbx_strand_id
1 'polypeptide(L)'
;MGDAGDSDVVHHGVIRYIVSAKDPPPEKRSLFGLAANSSWTDHELAVRDFRKAEELVKGPEGLDVQGFTYIDHESALSKSDTCLPEVCDLVCKVTGASKAIVLNCAFRRKPVDLQKDPNWIPMKGDDIDTMLAALPRDKCLVMGKEVESSLEPLRTAHLDYTLKGLRSNIRYVRKDVEEMGRAAVEAEEAVKAGRDVRVPRYAAYSIWRPVKPVKRDGLAVMDWRSLEKDGLDPFEYRVPSNVTESGEFLLEAYNVMPPKNPQKHRWYCMPEQKPNEVLFIKLADTESEKSPGVAGGCGHCAPLIKEQETEEARSSIECRVIAVWD
;
A
#
# COMPACT_ATOMS: atom_id res chain seq x y z
N MET A 1 0.68 -9.74 -39.80
CA MET A 1 0.49 -10.45 -38.52
C MET A 1 0.03 -9.39 -37.53
N GLY A 2 -1.27 -9.39 -37.21
CA GLY A 2 -1.86 -8.39 -36.33
C GLY A 2 -1.35 -8.58 -34.91
N ASP A 3 -1.01 -7.48 -34.26
CA ASP A 3 -0.51 -7.43 -32.89
C ASP A 3 -1.65 -7.87 -31.95
N ALA A 4 -1.53 -9.06 -31.37
CA ALA A 4 -2.50 -9.62 -30.43
C ALA A 4 -2.29 -9.09 -29.00
N GLY A 5 -1.46 -8.05 -28.81
CA GLY A 5 -0.94 -7.62 -27.51
C GLY A 5 -1.72 -6.51 -26.77
N ASP A 6 -2.82 -6.00 -27.34
CA ASP A 6 -3.50 -4.78 -26.84
C ASP A 6 -4.98 -4.96 -26.45
N SER A 7 -5.54 -6.18 -26.51
CA SER A 7 -6.99 -6.39 -26.28
C SER A 7 -7.46 -6.14 -24.84
N ASP A 8 -6.53 -6.11 -23.89
CA ASP A 8 -6.80 -5.88 -22.48
C ASP A 8 -6.49 -4.43 -22.03
N VAL A 9 -5.84 -3.62 -22.87
CA VAL A 9 -5.57 -2.21 -22.57
C VAL A 9 -6.89 -1.43 -22.59
N VAL A 10 -7.18 -0.75 -21.48
CA VAL A 10 -8.41 0.03 -21.29
C VAL A 10 -8.15 1.52 -21.19
N HIS A 11 -6.97 1.91 -20.71
CA HIS A 11 -6.57 3.30 -20.61
C HIS A 11 -5.09 3.48 -20.93
N HIS A 12 -4.73 4.69 -21.35
CA HIS A 12 -3.36 5.19 -21.30
C HIS A 12 -3.29 6.18 -20.14
N GLY A 13 -2.68 5.75 -19.03
CA GLY A 13 -2.62 6.52 -17.80
C GLY A 13 -1.26 7.17 -17.58
N VAL A 14 -1.25 8.42 -17.11
CA VAL A 14 -0.01 9.07 -16.70
C VAL A 14 0.33 8.64 -15.28
N ILE A 15 1.47 7.97 -15.12
CA ILE A 15 2.03 7.50 -13.85
C ILE A 15 3.27 8.32 -13.52
N ARG A 16 3.32 8.85 -12.29
CA ARG A 16 4.46 9.62 -11.80
C ARG A 16 5.47 8.73 -11.09
N TYR A 17 6.74 8.88 -11.43
CA TYR A 17 7.86 8.26 -10.75
C TYR A 17 8.69 9.37 -10.09
N ILE A 18 9.18 9.15 -8.87
CA ILE A 18 9.92 10.16 -8.12
C ILE A 18 11.23 9.59 -7.58
N VAL A 19 12.20 10.48 -7.38
CA VAL A 19 13.39 10.21 -6.56
C VAL A 19 13.36 11.17 -5.39
N SER A 20 13.29 10.65 -4.17
CA SER A 20 13.22 11.47 -2.97
C SER A 20 14.53 12.21 -2.70
N ALA A 21 14.44 13.47 -2.30
CA ALA A 21 15.57 14.19 -1.73
C ALA A 21 15.97 13.56 -0.38
N LYS A 22 17.24 13.69 -0.01
CA LYS A 22 17.76 13.15 1.26
C LYS A 22 17.58 14.11 2.43
N ASP A 23 17.55 15.41 2.14
CA ASP A 23 17.41 16.47 3.14
C ASP A 23 16.02 17.12 3.08
N PRO A 24 15.42 17.46 4.24
CA PRO A 24 15.87 17.12 5.58
C PRO A 24 15.65 15.61 5.89
N PRO A 25 16.46 15.03 6.79
CA PRO A 25 16.34 13.63 7.17
C PRO A 25 14.96 13.34 7.82
N PRO A 26 14.49 12.08 7.78
CA PRO A 26 13.14 11.70 8.22
C PRO A 26 12.78 12.14 9.64
N GLU A 27 13.74 12.18 10.55
CA GLU A 27 13.54 12.57 11.95
C GLU A 27 13.15 14.04 12.12
N LYS A 28 13.46 14.88 11.13
CA LYS A 28 13.14 16.31 11.12
C LYS A 28 11.83 16.63 10.38
N ARG A 29 11.30 15.69 9.61
CA ARG A 29 9.99 15.81 8.93
C ARG A 29 8.87 15.48 9.90
N SER A 30 7.64 15.91 9.62
CA SER A 30 6.44 15.53 10.39
C SER A 30 6.15 14.01 10.32
N LEU A 31 5.24 13.54 11.16
CA LEU A 31 4.64 12.21 11.09
C LEU A 31 3.95 12.04 9.73
N PHE A 32 4.25 10.92 9.07
CA PHE A 32 3.85 10.62 7.68
C PHE A 32 4.37 11.63 6.64
N GLY A 33 5.22 12.59 7.04
CA GLY A 33 5.82 13.58 6.15
C GLY A 33 6.85 12.94 5.23
N LEU A 34 6.69 13.10 3.92
CA LEU A 34 7.64 12.66 2.91
C LEU A 34 8.68 13.75 2.62
N ALA A 35 9.84 13.35 2.09
CA ALA A 35 10.83 14.32 1.59
C ALA A 35 10.31 14.98 0.30
N ALA A 36 10.87 16.15 -0.05
CA ALA A 36 10.68 16.71 -1.38
C ALA A 36 11.23 15.77 -2.46
N ASN A 37 10.83 16.01 -3.71
CA ASN A 37 11.34 15.26 -4.85
C ASN A 37 12.64 15.91 -5.35
N SER A 38 13.73 15.16 -5.41
CA SER A 38 14.96 15.58 -6.09
C SER A 38 14.79 15.57 -7.61
N SER A 39 14.00 14.65 -8.13
CA SER A 39 13.55 14.58 -9.52
C SER A 39 12.23 13.82 -9.60
N TRP A 40 11.51 14.01 -10.70
CA TRP A 40 10.31 13.25 -11.01
C TRP A 40 10.12 13.18 -12.53
N THR A 41 9.47 12.13 -13.00
CA THR A 41 9.07 11.95 -14.40
C THR A 41 7.65 11.41 -14.47
N ASP A 42 6.90 11.87 -15.46
CA ASP A 42 5.57 11.37 -15.77
C ASP A 42 5.67 10.50 -17.04
N HIS A 43 5.13 9.29 -16.98
CA HIS A 43 5.11 8.36 -18.11
C HIS A 43 3.66 7.97 -18.42
N GLU A 44 3.26 8.17 -19.67
CA GLU A 44 2.00 7.66 -20.19
C GLU A 44 2.17 6.17 -20.52
N LEU A 45 1.47 5.31 -19.79
CA LEU A 45 1.62 3.86 -19.85
C LEU A 45 0.28 3.18 -20.06
N ALA A 46 0.30 2.03 -20.73
CA ALA A 46 -0.88 1.18 -20.88
C ALA A 46 -1.32 0.63 -19.51
N VAL A 47 -2.58 0.88 -19.17
CA VAL A 47 -3.26 0.33 -18.00
C VAL A 47 -4.29 -0.69 -18.49
N ARG A 48 -4.13 -1.93 -18.04
CA ARG A 48 -4.87 -3.11 -18.52
C ARG A 48 -6.02 -3.48 -17.60
N ASP A 49 -7.09 -4.05 -18.16
CA ASP A 49 -8.22 -4.57 -17.41
C ASP A 49 -7.84 -5.88 -16.74
N PHE A 50 -7.84 -5.90 -15.40
CA PHE A 50 -7.63 -7.11 -14.63
C PHE A 50 -8.58 -8.23 -15.04
N ARG A 51 -9.83 -7.95 -15.44
CA ARG A 51 -10.80 -9.00 -15.83
C ARG A 51 -10.38 -9.70 -17.12
N LYS A 52 -9.63 -9.04 -18.00
CA LYS A 52 -9.22 -9.55 -19.32
C LYS A 52 -7.78 -10.08 -19.36
N ALA A 53 -6.96 -9.75 -18.36
CA ALA A 53 -5.56 -10.17 -18.28
C ALA A 53 -5.42 -11.67 -17.98
N GLU A 54 -5.21 -12.50 -19.01
CA GLU A 54 -5.08 -13.97 -18.93
C GLU A 54 -3.77 -14.41 -18.25
N GLU A 55 -2.75 -13.56 -18.26
CA GLU A 55 -1.43 -13.80 -17.67
C GLU A 55 -1.37 -13.62 -16.15
N LEU A 56 -2.45 -13.09 -15.57
CA LEU A 56 -2.59 -12.88 -14.13
C LEU A 56 -3.37 -14.02 -13.49
N VAL A 57 -2.87 -14.51 -12.36
CA VAL A 57 -3.57 -15.52 -11.57
C VAL A 57 -4.74 -14.85 -10.84
N LYS A 58 -5.96 -15.34 -11.04
CA LYS A 58 -7.16 -14.84 -10.35
C LYS A 58 -7.33 -15.54 -9.02
N GLY A 59 -7.94 -14.85 -8.05
CA GLY A 59 -8.13 -15.38 -6.71
C GLY A 59 -6.92 -15.13 -5.79
N PRO A 60 -6.94 -15.69 -4.57
CA PRO A 60 -5.95 -15.41 -3.54
C PRO A 60 -4.50 -15.71 -3.94
N GLU A 61 -4.28 -16.72 -4.78
CA GLU A 61 -2.97 -17.15 -5.26
C GLU A 61 -2.25 -16.03 -6.04
N GLY A 62 -3.01 -15.09 -6.61
CA GLY A 62 -2.48 -13.90 -7.26
C GLY A 62 -1.62 -13.02 -6.36
N LEU A 63 -1.83 -13.07 -5.04
CA LEU A 63 -1.00 -12.35 -4.07
C LEU A 63 0.43 -12.88 -4.05
N ASP A 64 0.62 -14.19 -4.19
CA ASP A 64 1.95 -14.79 -4.23
C ASP A 64 2.58 -14.70 -5.62
N VAL A 65 1.80 -14.60 -6.70
CA VAL A 65 2.34 -14.55 -8.06
C VAL A 65 2.63 -13.12 -8.53
N GLN A 66 1.63 -12.23 -8.53
CA GLN A 66 1.78 -10.86 -9.05
C GLN A 66 1.73 -9.79 -7.96
N GLY A 67 1.48 -10.15 -6.70
CA GLY A 67 1.45 -9.23 -5.56
C GLY A 67 0.10 -8.57 -5.30
N PHE A 68 -0.93 -8.87 -6.09
CA PHE A 68 -2.27 -8.31 -5.91
C PHE A 68 -3.36 -9.24 -6.45
N THR A 69 -4.59 -9.03 -5.98
CA THR A 69 -5.77 -9.71 -6.52
C THR A 69 -7.04 -8.91 -6.22
N TYR A 70 -8.14 -9.23 -6.90
CA TYR A 70 -9.46 -8.70 -6.58
C TYR A 70 -10.35 -9.85 -6.10
N ILE A 71 -11.00 -9.65 -4.96
CA ILE A 71 -11.88 -10.63 -4.32
C ILE A 71 -13.30 -10.08 -4.32
N ASP A 72 -14.25 -10.87 -4.80
CA ASP A 72 -15.67 -10.56 -4.66
C ASP A 72 -16.11 -10.78 -3.22
N HIS A 73 -16.48 -9.70 -2.53
CA HIS A 73 -16.88 -9.72 -1.13
C HIS A 73 -17.92 -8.63 -0.87
N GLU A 74 -19.15 -9.04 -0.56
CA GLU A 74 -20.19 -8.14 -0.09
C GLU A 74 -19.92 -7.74 1.35
N SER A 75 -19.61 -6.46 1.53
CA SER A 75 -19.26 -5.91 2.83
C SER A 75 -20.46 -5.35 3.55
N ALA A 76 -20.56 -5.57 4.87
CA ALA A 76 -21.60 -4.96 5.71
C ALA A 76 -21.39 -3.44 5.90
N LEU A 77 -20.31 -2.90 5.34
CA LEU A 77 -19.78 -1.59 5.64
C LEU A 77 -20.46 -0.49 4.84
N SER A 78 -21.50 0.09 5.44
CA SER A 78 -22.16 1.24 4.86
C SER A 78 -21.49 2.58 5.21
N LYS A 79 -20.71 2.73 6.32
CA LYS A 79 -20.14 4.04 6.73
C LYS A 79 -19.15 4.15 7.94
N SER A 80 -18.71 3.09 8.64
CA SER A 80 -18.08 3.22 9.99
C SER A 80 -16.84 2.35 10.28
N ASP A 81 -16.14 2.67 11.40
CA ASP A 81 -15.02 1.93 12.04
C ASP A 81 -15.36 0.47 12.42
N THR A 82 -16.62 0.07 12.25
CA THR A 82 -17.11 -1.31 12.40
C THR A 82 -16.52 -2.28 11.36
N CYS A 83 -15.73 -1.78 10.41
CA CYS A 83 -15.02 -2.54 9.37
C CYS A 83 -13.84 -3.37 9.84
N LEU A 84 -13.22 -2.99 10.95
CA LEU A 84 -11.93 -3.55 11.29
C LEU A 84 -11.99 -5.07 11.53
N PRO A 85 -12.99 -5.61 12.26
CA PRO A 85 -13.12 -7.06 12.44
C PRO A 85 -13.41 -7.79 11.12
N GLU A 86 -14.33 -7.27 10.30
CA GLU A 86 -14.68 -7.88 9.00
C GLU A 86 -13.46 -7.94 8.07
N VAL A 87 -12.64 -6.88 8.05
CA VAL A 87 -11.40 -6.83 7.26
C VAL A 87 -10.39 -7.86 7.77
N CYS A 88 -10.21 -7.99 9.08
CA CYS A 88 -9.34 -9.02 9.66
C CYS A 88 -9.81 -10.43 9.25
N ASP A 89 -11.10 -10.73 9.40
CA ASP A 89 -11.67 -12.03 9.05
C ASP A 89 -11.52 -12.32 7.55
N LEU A 90 -11.78 -11.32 6.70
CA LEU A 90 -11.62 -11.43 5.25
C LEU A 90 -10.16 -11.71 4.88
N VAL A 91 -9.20 -11.01 5.51
CA VAL A 91 -7.77 -11.25 5.28
C VAL A 91 -7.40 -12.68 5.67
N CYS A 92 -7.78 -13.14 6.87
CA CYS A 92 -7.52 -14.52 7.28
C CYS A 92 -8.15 -15.54 6.32
N LYS A 93 -9.40 -15.33 5.89
CA LYS A 93 -10.09 -16.21 4.95
C LYS A 93 -9.42 -16.27 3.57
N VAL A 94 -8.98 -15.13 3.05
CA VAL A 94 -8.36 -15.03 1.72
C VAL A 94 -6.94 -15.58 1.75
N THR A 95 -6.14 -15.23 2.75
CA THR A 95 -4.70 -15.52 2.75
C THR A 95 -4.33 -16.80 3.51
N GLY A 96 -5.27 -17.37 4.27
CA GLY A 96 -5.04 -18.51 5.17
C GLY A 96 -4.24 -18.14 6.42
N ALA A 97 -4.04 -16.85 6.70
CA ALA A 97 -3.40 -16.40 7.93
C ALA A 97 -4.23 -16.80 9.16
N SER A 98 -3.56 -17.15 10.25
CA SER A 98 -4.24 -17.52 11.49
C SER A 98 -4.75 -16.30 12.25
N LYS A 99 -4.06 -15.16 12.11
CA LYS A 99 -4.47 -13.88 12.72
C LYS A 99 -4.15 -12.72 11.79
N ALA A 100 -4.95 -11.66 11.90
CA ALA A 100 -4.72 -10.40 11.21
C ALA A 100 -5.13 -9.22 12.10
N ILE A 101 -4.42 -8.10 11.98
CA ILE A 101 -4.71 -6.84 12.69
C ILE A 101 -4.63 -5.66 11.73
N VAL A 102 -5.67 -4.83 11.72
CA VAL A 102 -5.66 -3.54 11.01
C VAL A 102 -4.81 -2.52 11.77
N LEU A 103 -3.81 -1.98 11.09
CA LEU A 103 -2.92 -0.93 11.59
C LEU A 103 -3.59 0.44 11.53
N ASN A 104 -4.13 0.77 10.34
CA ASN A 104 -4.82 2.02 10.08
C ASN A 104 -5.94 1.82 9.06
N CYS A 105 -6.88 2.75 9.07
CA CYS A 105 -7.97 2.85 8.12
C CYS A 105 -8.04 4.28 7.58
N ALA A 106 -8.06 4.45 6.27
CA ALA A 106 -8.17 5.74 5.64
C ALA A 106 -9.38 5.79 4.70
N PHE A 107 -10.26 6.76 4.94
CA PHE A 107 -11.27 7.15 3.97
C PHE A 107 -10.64 8.11 2.96
N ARG A 108 -10.72 7.78 1.68
CA ARG A 108 -10.27 8.62 0.56
C ARG A 108 -11.50 9.24 -0.09
N ARG A 109 -11.67 10.55 0.11
CA ARG A 109 -12.85 11.32 -0.34
C ARG A 109 -12.46 12.65 -0.98
N LYS A 110 -11.21 13.07 -0.81
CA LYS A 110 -10.72 14.34 -1.34
C LYS A 110 -10.35 14.17 -2.82
N PRO A 111 -10.93 14.97 -3.74
CA PRO A 111 -10.50 14.99 -5.13
C PRO A 111 -9.09 15.56 -5.27
N VAL A 112 -8.39 15.22 -6.36
CA VAL A 112 -7.10 15.84 -6.70
C VAL A 112 -7.36 17.25 -7.23
N ASP A 113 -7.43 18.25 -6.34
CA ASP A 113 -7.54 19.66 -6.72
C ASP A 113 -6.41 20.51 -6.12
N LEU A 114 -5.72 20.01 -5.09
CA LEU A 114 -4.68 20.74 -4.37
C LEU A 114 -3.40 19.90 -4.35
N GLN A 115 -2.71 19.80 -5.50
CA GLN A 115 -1.31 19.38 -5.45
C GLN A 115 -0.56 20.42 -4.61
N LYS A 116 -0.26 20.05 -3.35
CA LYS A 116 0.57 20.84 -2.45
C LYS A 116 1.86 21.21 -3.18
N ASP A 117 2.38 22.41 -2.91
CA ASP A 117 3.67 22.86 -3.45
C ASP A 117 4.68 21.70 -3.32
N PRO A 118 5.23 21.19 -4.45
CA PRO A 118 6.12 20.03 -4.43
C PRO A 118 7.41 20.28 -3.63
N ASN A 119 7.71 21.54 -3.30
CA ASN A 119 8.84 21.93 -2.48
C ASN A 119 8.50 22.05 -0.99
N TRP A 120 7.22 22.06 -0.62
CA TRP A 120 6.81 22.18 0.76
C TRP A 120 6.95 20.83 1.48
N ILE A 121 7.84 20.82 2.48
CA ILE A 121 8.12 19.65 3.30
C ILE A 121 7.51 19.90 4.68
N PRO A 122 6.54 19.08 5.13
CA PRO A 122 5.96 19.25 6.45
C PRO A 122 7.00 18.83 7.51
N MET A 123 7.27 19.72 8.45
CA MET A 123 8.35 19.61 9.44
C MET A 123 7.84 19.06 10.77
N LYS A 124 8.76 18.47 11.56
CA LYS A 124 8.45 17.97 12.90
C LYS A 124 7.88 19.10 13.77
N GLY A 125 6.74 18.84 14.39
CA GLY A 125 6.02 19.83 15.20
C GLY A 125 4.95 20.64 14.44
N ASP A 126 4.79 20.43 13.13
CA ASP A 126 3.66 20.99 12.37
C ASP A 126 2.32 20.41 12.85
N ASP A 127 1.20 21.00 12.42
CA ASP A 127 -0.17 20.70 12.88
C ASP A 127 -0.53 19.21 12.89
N ILE A 128 0.00 18.42 11.95
CA ILE A 128 -0.26 16.98 11.90
C ILE A 128 0.35 16.24 13.10
N ASP A 129 1.53 16.66 13.59
CA ASP A 129 2.15 16.06 14.76
C ASP A 129 1.32 16.35 16.01
N THR A 130 0.84 17.59 16.15
CA THR A 130 -0.06 17.99 17.24
C THR A 130 -1.39 17.24 17.19
N MET A 131 -1.99 17.13 16.01
CA MET A 131 -3.25 16.39 15.82
C MET A 131 -3.07 14.91 16.19
N LEU A 132 -2.03 14.25 15.68
CA LEU A 132 -1.77 12.83 15.96
C LEU A 132 -1.36 12.57 17.41
N ALA A 133 -0.74 13.53 18.09
CA ALA A 133 -0.45 13.44 19.52
C ALA A 133 -1.70 13.43 20.39
N ALA A 134 -2.81 14.02 19.93
CA ALA A 134 -4.09 14.00 20.63
C ALA A 134 -4.91 12.71 20.43
N LEU A 135 -4.51 11.85 19.49
CA LEU A 135 -5.23 10.61 19.17
C LEU A 135 -4.72 9.42 20.00
N PRO A 136 -5.60 8.46 20.36
CA PRO A 136 -5.18 7.20 20.96
C PRO A 136 -4.21 6.45 20.04
N ARG A 137 -3.10 5.97 20.60
CA ARG A 137 -2.07 5.20 19.88
C ARG A 137 -2.17 3.69 20.11
N ASP A 138 -3.08 3.26 20.98
CA ASP A 138 -3.37 1.88 21.33
C ASP A 138 -4.51 1.27 20.49
N LYS A 139 -5.00 2.00 19.49
CA LYS A 139 -6.08 1.57 18.59
C LYS A 139 -5.73 1.85 17.13
N CYS A 140 -6.55 1.33 16.23
CA CYS A 140 -6.45 1.62 14.80
C CYS A 140 -6.58 3.13 14.55
N LEU A 141 -5.60 3.72 13.87
CA LEU A 141 -5.68 5.11 13.42
C LEU A 141 -6.69 5.18 12.27
N VAL A 142 -7.78 5.93 12.46
CA VAL A 142 -8.79 6.16 11.42
C VAL A 142 -8.73 7.61 10.94
N MET A 143 -8.48 7.81 9.65
CA MET A 143 -8.35 9.15 9.05
C MET A 143 -9.32 9.37 7.89
N GLY A 144 -9.58 10.64 7.55
CA GLY A 144 -10.34 11.03 6.36
C GLY A 144 -11.85 10.88 6.46
N LYS A 145 -12.41 10.76 7.67
CA LYS A 145 -13.87 10.69 7.88
C LYS A 145 -14.57 11.90 7.28
N GLU A 146 -13.98 13.08 7.45
CA GLU A 146 -14.37 14.31 6.78
C GLU A 146 -13.48 14.58 5.57
N VAL A 147 -14.03 15.23 4.53
CA VAL A 147 -13.34 15.45 3.25
C VAL A 147 -12.06 16.28 3.43
N GLU A 148 -12.10 17.29 4.31
CA GLU A 148 -11.00 18.20 4.62
C GLU A 148 -9.81 17.47 5.25
N SER A 149 -10.10 16.41 6.01
CA SER A 149 -9.10 15.55 6.66
C SER A 149 -8.67 14.36 5.80
N SER A 150 -9.23 14.22 4.60
CA SER A 150 -8.98 13.09 3.69
C SER A 150 -7.77 13.35 2.79
N LEU A 151 -7.14 12.29 2.31
CA LEU A 151 -6.00 12.38 1.39
C LEU A 151 -6.46 12.27 -0.06
N GLU A 152 -5.77 13.00 -0.91
CA GLU A 152 -5.93 12.94 -2.35
C GLU A 152 -5.39 11.63 -2.93
N PRO A 153 -5.90 11.19 -4.08
CA PRO A 153 -5.28 10.14 -4.88
C PRO A 153 -3.79 10.41 -5.13
N LEU A 154 -2.93 9.46 -4.73
CA LEU A 154 -1.49 9.56 -4.94
C LEU A 154 -1.12 9.12 -6.36
N ARG A 155 -0.67 10.08 -7.18
CA ARG A 155 -0.24 9.84 -8.58
C ARG A 155 1.09 9.10 -8.68
N THR A 156 1.90 9.16 -7.62
CA THR A 156 3.23 8.57 -7.56
C THR A 156 3.17 7.06 -7.41
N ALA A 157 3.91 6.33 -8.23
CA ALA A 157 4.12 4.88 -8.09
C ALA A 157 4.99 4.59 -6.87
N HIS A 158 4.42 3.86 -5.92
CA HIS A 158 5.06 3.54 -4.64
C HIS A 158 4.67 2.14 -4.16
N LEU A 159 5.36 1.68 -3.13
CA LEU A 159 5.07 0.45 -2.41
C LEU A 159 5.30 0.73 -0.92
N ASP A 160 4.25 0.60 -0.13
CA ASP A 160 4.19 1.21 1.21
C ASP A 160 5.22 0.66 2.21
N TYR A 161 5.68 -0.59 2.06
CA TYR A 161 6.60 -1.22 3.01
C TYR A 161 7.75 -1.93 2.30
N THR A 162 8.96 -1.76 2.82
CA THR A 162 10.02 -2.74 2.60
C THR A 162 9.87 -3.90 3.58
N LEU A 163 10.65 -4.98 3.43
CA LEU A 163 10.72 -6.03 4.47
C LEU A 163 11.25 -5.48 5.80
N LYS A 164 12.16 -4.51 5.76
CA LYS A 164 12.61 -3.77 6.95
C LYS A 164 11.44 -2.96 7.53
N GLY A 165 10.67 -2.28 6.69
CA GLY A 165 9.46 -1.57 7.13
C GLY A 165 8.40 -2.47 7.76
N LEU A 166 8.16 -3.66 7.19
CA LEU A 166 7.28 -4.68 7.77
C LEU A 166 7.78 -5.14 9.14
N ARG A 167 9.08 -5.45 9.25
CA ARG A 167 9.77 -5.83 10.49
C ARG A 167 9.71 -4.75 11.56
N SER A 168 9.80 -3.48 11.18
CA SER A 168 9.65 -2.35 12.09
C SER A 168 8.20 -2.20 12.55
N ASN A 169 7.22 -2.31 11.65
CA ASN A 169 5.80 -2.25 12.04
C ASN A 169 5.47 -3.32 13.07
N ILE A 170 5.80 -4.59 12.79
CA ILE A 170 5.42 -5.69 13.68
C ILE A 170 6.05 -5.58 15.07
N ARG A 171 7.21 -4.90 15.19
CA ARG A 171 7.90 -4.67 16.47
C ARG A 171 7.43 -3.42 17.20
N TYR A 172 7.09 -2.36 16.48
CA TYR A 172 7.05 -1.01 17.07
C TYR A 172 5.75 -0.24 16.85
N VAL A 173 4.84 -0.66 15.95
CA VAL A 173 3.68 0.18 15.63
C VAL A 173 2.68 0.26 16.76
N ARG A 174 2.30 -0.89 17.32
CA ARG A 174 1.26 -0.99 18.33
C ARG A 174 1.45 -2.26 19.17
N LYS A 175 1.15 -2.20 20.48
CA LYS A 175 1.33 -3.33 21.40
C LYS A 175 0.60 -4.61 21.00
N ASP A 176 -0.64 -4.53 20.55
CA ASP A 176 -1.42 -5.69 20.06
C ASP A 176 -0.78 -6.34 18.81
N VAL A 177 -0.17 -5.53 17.94
CA VAL A 177 0.58 -6.01 16.77
C VAL A 177 1.89 -6.67 17.19
N GLU A 178 2.61 -6.09 18.15
CA GLU A 178 3.81 -6.69 18.73
C GLU A 178 3.50 -8.03 19.39
N GLU A 179 2.44 -8.09 20.21
CA GLU A 179 1.97 -9.31 20.84
C GLU A 179 1.58 -10.38 19.81
N MET A 180 0.86 -10.01 18.74
CA MET A 180 0.50 -10.93 17.64
C MET A 180 1.75 -11.47 16.93
N GLY A 181 2.75 -10.63 16.70
CA GLY A 181 3.96 -10.98 15.96
C GLY A 181 5.10 -11.56 16.78
N ARG A 182 4.96 -11.65 18.11
CA ARG A 182 6.05 -11.95 19.03
C ARG A 182 6.76 -13.26 18.70
N ALA A 183 6.02 -14.33 18.43
CA ALA A 183 6.60 -15.62 18.07
C ALA A 183 7.46 -15.55 16.79
N ALA A 184 7.01 -14.79 15.78
CA ALA A 184 7.77 -14.58 14.55
C ALA A 184 9.05 -13.77 14.81
N VAL A 185 8.95 -12.69 15.59
CA VAL A 185 10.09 -11.85 15.95
C VAL A 185 11.13 -12.63 16.76
N GLU A 186 10.71 -13.37 17.78
CA GLU A 186 11.61 -14.20 18.60
C GLU A 186 12.30 -15.29 17.76
N ALA A 187 11.58 -15.90 16.81
CA ALA A 187 12.16 -16.87 15.89
C ALA A 187 13.17 -16.24 14.93
N GLU A 188 12.93 -15.02 14.42
CA GLU A 188 13.93 -14.30 13.61
C GLU A 188 15.21 -14.03 14.41
N GLU A 189 15.09 -13.56 15.67
CA GLU A 189 16.25 -13.33 16.53
C GLU A 189 16.98 -14.63 16.90
N ALA A 190 16.24 -15.73 17.06
CA ALA A 190 16.81 -17.06 17.25
C ALA A 190 17.67 -17.50 16.05
N VAL A 191 17.17 -17.33 14.82
CA VAL A 191 17.92 -17.63 13.60
C VAL A 191 19.15 -16.77 13.48
N LYS A 192 19.05 -15.46 13.76
CA LYS A 192 20.23 -14.55 13.79
C LYS A 192 21.28 -14.98 14.81
N ALA A 193 20.84 -15.56 15.94
CA ALA A 193 21.72 -16.14 16.95
C ALA A 193 22.25 -17.54 16.61
N GLY A 194 21.99 -18.05 15.39
CA GLY A 194 22.49 -19.35 14.91
C GLY A 194 21.65 -20.56 15.33
N ARG A 195 20.42 -20.36 15.85
CA ARG A 195 19.51 -21.46 16.15
C ARG A 195 18.75 -21.89 14.89
N ASP A 196 18.62 -23.19 14.70
CA ASP A 196 17.78 -23.76 13.64
C ASP A 196 16.32 -23.84 14.13
N VAL A 197 15.57 -22.76 13.89
CA VAL A 197 14.14 -22.69 14.18
C VAL A 197 13.37 -22.17 12.97
N ARG A 198 12.16 -22.67 12.78
CA ARG A 198 11.25 -22.15 11.75
C ARG A 198 10.72 -20.78 12.18
N VAL A 199 10.87 -19.80 11.30
CA VAL A 199 10.25 -18.46 11.47
C VAL A 199 8.84 -18.48 10.87
N PRO A 200 7.78 -18.26 11.67
CA PRO A 200 6.43 -18.00 11.18
C PRO A 200 6.40 -16.98 10.04
N ARG A 201 5.56 -17.20 9.03
CA ARG A 201 5.34 -16.21 7.96
C ARG A 201 4.54 -15.06 8.53
N TYR A 202 4.88 -13.85 8.13
CA TYR A 202 4.05 -12.67 8.30
C TYR A 202 4.18 -11.74 7.12
N ALA A 203 3.09 -11.05 6.82
CA ALA A 203 2.94 -10.19 5.64
C ALA A 203 2.07 -8.99 5.98
N ALA A 204 2.14 -7.96 5.14
CA ALA A 204 1.26 -6.81 5.19
C ALA A 204 0.51 -6.63 3.87
N TYR A 205 -0.73 -6.17 4.00
CA TYR A 205 -1.63 -5.93 2.87
C TYR A 205 -2.31 -4.57 3.00
N SER A 206 -2.59 -3.92 1.87
CA SER A 206 -3.59 -2.85 1.79
C SER A 206 -4.85 -3.43 1.19
N ILE A 207 -5.94 -3.36 1.96
CA ILE A 207 -7.28 -3.82 1.58
C ILE A 207 -8.06 -2.59 1.18
N TRP A 208 -8.31 -2.47 -0.12
CA TRP A 208 -8.91 -1.29 -0.70
C TRP A 208 -10.28 -1.60 -1.29
N ARG A 209 -11.26 -0.75 -0.98
CA ARG A 209 -12.62 -0.91 -1.46
C ARG A 209 -13.25 0.43 -1.80
N PRO A 210 -13.92 0.58 -2.96
CA PRO A 210 -14.68 1.77 -3.24
C PRO A 210 -16.03 1.76 -2.50
N VAL A 211 -16.55 2.94 -2.18
CA VAL A 211 -17.87 3.11 -1.53
C VAL A 211 -18.99 3.12 -2.59
N LYS A 212 -18.65 3.47 -3.82
CA LYS A 212 -19.52 3.54 -5.01
C LYS A 212 -18.70 3.18 -6.26
N PRO A 213 -19.32 2.81 -7.39
CA PRO A 213 -18.58 2.54 -8.62
C PRO A 213 -17.57 3.64 -8.97
N VAL A 214 -16.35 3.23 -9.29
CA VAL A 214 -15.24 4.16 -9.57
C VAL A 214 -15.33 4.69 -10.99
N LYS A 215 -15.37 6.02 -11.17
CA LYS A 215 -15.39 6.64 -12.50
C LYS A 215 -14.14 7.46 -12.83
N ARG A 216 -13.54 8.08 -11.81
CA ARG A 216 -12.27 8.80 -11.88
C ARG A 216 -11.35 8.36 -10.76
N ASP A 217 -10.04 8.48 -11.00
CA ASP A 217 -9.00 8.23 -10.01
C ASP A 217 -9.03 6.78 -9.51
N GLY A 218 -9.18 5.79 -10.38
CA GLY A 218 -9.02 4.37 -10.00
C GLY A 218 -7.61 4.04 -9.52
N LEU A 219 -7.45 2.94 -8.78
CA LEU A 219 -6.10 2.43 -8.49
C LEU A 219 -5.59 1.61 -9.67
N ALA A 220 -4.30 1.79 -9.98
CA ALA A 220 -3.53 0.87 -10.80
C ALA A 220 -2.52 0.15 -9.92
N VAL A 221 -2.34 -1.13 -10.21
CA VAL A 221 -1.45 -2.07 -9.52
C VAL A 221 -0.51 -2.70 -10.53
N MET A 222 0.76 -2.83 -10.15
CA MET A 222 1.81 -3.35 -11.01
C MET A 222 2.00 -4.84 -10.77
N ASP A 223 2.12 -5.62 -11.85
CA ASP A 223 2.56 -7.01 -11.75
C ASP A 223 4.00 -7.06 -11.24
N TRP A 224 4.20 -7.63 -10.05
CA TRP A 224 5.51 -7.75 -9.40
C TRP A 224 6.57 -8.39 -10.31
N ARG A 225 6.18 -9.33 -11.16
CA ARG A 225 7.09 -10.04 -12.07
C ARG A 225 7.64 -9.13 -13.18
N SER A 226 7.05 -7.95 -13.35
CA SER A 226 7.41 -6.95 -14.35
C SER A 226 8.36 -5.87 -13.81
N LEU A 227 8.59 -5.85 -12.48
CA LEU A 227 9.54 -4.97 -11.81
C LEU A 227 10.98 -5.30 -12.22
N GLU A 228 11.77 -4.28 -12.52
CA GLU A 228 13.18 -4.46 -12.89
C GLU A 228 14.08 -4.66 -11.67
N LYS A 229 15.22 -5.32 -11.88
CA LYS A 229 16.33 -5.33 -10.92
C LYS A 229 16.77 -3.88 -10.69
N ASP A 230 16.71 -3.43 -9.44
CA ASP A 230 16.92 -2.03 -9.00
C ASP A 230 15.74 -1.07 -9.31
N GLY A 231 14.54 -1.60 -9.53
CA GLY A 231 13.31 -0.84 -9.78
C GLY A 231 12.65 -0.21 -8.55
N LEU A 232 13.29 -0.28 -7.38
CA LEU A 232 12.77 0.23 -6.11
C LEU A 232 13.83 1.05 -5.38
N ASP A 233 13.45 2.23 -4.89
CA ASP A 233 14.31 3.13 -4.13
C ASP A 233 13.74 3.33 -2.71
N PRO A 234 14.46 2.90 -1.66
CA PRO A 234 13.94 2.95 -0.30
C PRO A 234 13.96 4.37 0.27
N PHE A 235 12.93 4.72 1.04
CA PHE A 235 12.89 5.94 1.83
C PHE A 235 12.22 5.68 3.18
N GLU A 236 12.52 6.55 4.15
CA GLU A 236 11.96 6.45 5.50
C GLU A 236 11.07 7.65 5.84
N TYR A 237 10.12 7.45 6.75
CA TYR A 237 9.30 8.49 7.35
C TYR A 237 8.89 8.13 8.79
N ARG A 238 8.56 9.15 9.59
CA ARG A 238 8.13 8.96 10.98
C ARG A 238 6.70 8.44 11.05
N VAL A 239 6.44 7.53 11.98
CA VAL A 239 5.11 7.00 12.28
C VAL A 239 4.87 6.90 13.79
N PRO A 240 3.62 7.06 14.27
CA PRO A 240 3.30 6.95 15.70
C PRO A 240 3.54 5.54 16.26
N SER A 241 3.84 5.47 17.55
CA SER A 241 4.00 4.23 18.32
C SER A 241 3.42 4.37 19.72
N ASN A 242 2.90 3.27 20.27
CA ASN A 242 2.66 3.10 21.71
C ASN A 242 3.59 2.04 22.36
N VAL A 243 4.60 1.58 21.62
CA VAL A 243 5.60 0.59 22.06
C VAL A 243 6.92 1.27 22.41
N THR A 244 7.36 2.24 21.61
CA THR A 244 8.63 2.96 21.81
C THR A 244 8.49 4.08 22.84
N GLU A 245 9.56 4.38 23.58
CA GLU A 245 9.58 5.46 24.57
C GLU A 245 9.40 6.85 23.93
N SER A 246 9.94 7.06 22.73
CA SER A 246 9.75 8.29 21.95
C SER A 246 8.30 8.46 21.46
N GLY A 247 7.50 7.39 21.49
CA GLY A 247 6.15 7.37 20.96
C GLY A 247 6.08 7.41 19.43
N GLU A 248 7.20 7.15 18.75
CA GLU A 248 7.32 7.09 17.30
C GLU A 248 8.50 6.21 16.86
N PHE A 249 8.50 5.80 15.59
CA PHE A 249 9.62 5.08 14.96
C PHE A 249 9.74 5.45 13.48
N LEU A 250 10.84 5.05 12.84
CA LEU A 250 11.03 5.19 11.40
C LEU A 250 10.51 3.96 10.68
N LEU A 251 9.72 4.22 9.65
CA LEU A 251 9.16 3.21 8.77
C LEU A 251 9.72 3.38 7.36
N GLU A 252 10.15 2.28 6.76
CA GLU A 252 10.77 2.25 5.43
C GLU A 252 9.78 1.74 4.37
N ALA A 253 9.72 2.45 3.25
CA ALA A 253 8.88 2.19 2.08
C ALA A 253 9.72 2.27 0.80
N TYR A 254 9.14 1.97 -0.36
CA TYR A 254 9.78 2.14 -1.65
C TYR A 254 9.06 3.17 -2.53
N ASN A 255 9.82 4.02 -3.19
CA ASN A 255 9.41 4.59 -4.47
C ASN A 255 9.61 3.52 -5.55
N VAL A 256 8.65 3.40 -6.46
CA VAL A 256 8.89 2.64 -7.69
C VAL A 256 9.69 3.54 -8.62
N MET A 257 10.79 3.01 -9.16
CA MET A 257 11.65 3.73 -10.09
C MET A 257 11.09 3.67 -11.52
N PRO A 258 11.34 4.69 -12.36
CA PRO A 258 10.88 4.65 -13.74
C PRO A 258 11.51 3.44 -14.46
N PRO A 259 10.75 2.72 -15.28
CA PRO A 259 11.30 1.59 -16.01
C PRO A 259 12.33 2.07 -17.02
N LYS A 260 13.47 1.38 -17.12
CA LYS A 260 14.50 1.62 -18.15
C LYS A 260 13.96 1.38 -19.55
N ASN A 261 12.96 0.50 -19.66
CA ASN A 261 12.16 0.30 -20.86
C ASN A 261 10.67 0.50 -20.51
N PRO A 262 9.99 1.54 -21.02
CA PRO A 262 8.59 1.87 -20.69
C PRO A 262 7.60 0.70 -20.79
N GLN A 263 7.85 -0.28 -21.67
CA GLN A 263 6.97 -1.42 -21.87
C GLN A 263 7.14 -2.54 -20.83
N LYS A 264 8.13 -2.44 -19.92
CA LYS A 264 8.38 -3.49 -18.93
C LYS A 264 7.40 -3.46 -17.77
N HIS A 265 7.12 -2.29 -17.18
CA HIS A 265 6.16 -2.21 -16.09
C HIS A 265 4.75 -2.49 -16.64
N ARG A 266 4.13 -3.56 -16.15
CA ARG A 266 2.76 -3.92 -16.52
C ARG A 266 1.80 -3.49 -15.43
N TRP A 267 0.95 -2.52 -15.76
CA TRP A 267 -0.04 -1.94 -14.86
C TRP A 267 -1.44 -2.43 -15.19
N TYR A 268 -2.21 -2.73 -14.16
CA TYR A 268 -3.57 -3.23 -14.25
C TYR A 268 -4.51 -2.43 -13.35
N CYS A 269 -5.77 -2.31 -13.74
CA CYS A 269 -6.82 -1.73 -12.92
C CYS A 269 -8.08 -2.60 -13.01
N MET A 270 -9.10 -2.24 -12.22
CA MET A 270 -10.45 -2.74 -12.36
C MET A 270 -11.33 -1.59 -12.91
N PRO A 271 -11.64 -1.57 -14.22
CA PRO A 271 -12.52 -0.55 -14.79
C PRO A 271 -13.89 -0.57 -14.11
N GLU A 272 -14.42 0.62 -13.80
CA GLU A 272 -15.71 0.80 -13.12
C GLU A 272 -15.83 -0.04 -11.84
N GLN A 273 -14.74 -0.17 -11.07
CA GLN A 273 -14.65 -1.04 -9.91
C GLN A 273 -15.84 -0.83 -8.97
N LYS A 274 -16.56 -1.92 -8.68
CA LYS A 274 -17.74 -1.94 -7.84
C LYS A 274 -17.36 -2.10 -6.36
N PRO A 275 -18.23 -1.70 -5.42
CA PRO A 275 -17.95 -1.85 -3.98
C PRO A 275 -17.68 -3.28 -3.51
N ASN A 276 -18.20 -4.30 -4.18
CA ASN A 276 -17.94 -5.70 -3.83
C ASN A 276 -16.62 -6.24 -4.40
N GLU A 277 -16.01 -5.56 -5.37
CA GLU A 277 -14.72 -5.96 -5.95
C GLU A 277 -13.59 -5.44 -5.07
N VAL A 278 -13.29 -6.12 -3.96
CA VAL A 278 -12.28 -5.70 -2.98
C VAL A 278 -10.88 -5.95 -3.54
N LEU A 279 -10.05 -4.92 -3.60
CA LEU A 279 -8.66 -5.01 -4.04
C LEU A 279 -7.76 -5.35 -2.85
N PHE A 280 -7.00 -6.43 -2.98
CA PHE A 280 -5.91 -6.79 -2.09
C PHE A 280 -4.58 -6.43 -2.75
N ILE A 281 -3.78 -5.59 -2.08
CA ILE A 281 -2.43 -5.22 -2.49
C ILE A 281 -1.45 -5.76 -1.44
N LYS A 282 -0.50 -6.61 -1.84
CA LYS A 282 0.59 -7.03 -0.95
C LYS A 282 1.56 -5.88 -0.78
N LEU A 283 1.80 -5.49 0.47
CA LEU A 283 2.75 -4.42 0.82
C LEU A 283 4.13 -4.99 1.10
N ALA A 284 4.22 -6.11 1.82
CA ALA A 284 5.47 -6.82 2.10
C ALA A 284 5.15 -8.25 2.58
N ASP A 285 6.05 -9.21 2.37
CA ASP A 285 5.83 -10.59 2.79
C ASP A 285 7.14 -11.33 3.06
N THR A 286 7.33 -11.78 4.29
CA THR A 286 8.56 -12.49 4.71
C THR A 286 8.80 -13.81 3.99
N GLU A 287 7.77 -14.38 3.36
CA GLU A 287 7.94 -15.58 2.54
C GLU A 287 8.75 -15.31 1.25
N SER A 288 8.76 -14.06 0.76
CA SER A 288 9.52 -13.72 -0.45
C SER A 288 11.04 -13.83 -0.29
N GLU A 289 11.56 -13.84 0.94
CA GLU A 289 12.99 -14.09 1.21
C GLU A 289 13.35 -15.58 1.14
N LYS A 290 12.36 -16.47 1.33
CA LYS A 290 12.57 -17.92 1.44
C LYS A 290 12.23 -18.65 0.15
N SER A 291 11.23 -18.15 -0.57
CA SER A 291 10.62 -18.83 -1.71
C SER A 291 10.76 -17.99 -2.98
N PRO A 292 11.76 -18.28 -3.83
CA PRO A 292 11.91 -17.63 -5.14
C PRO A 292 10.64 -17.81 -5.97
N GLY A 293 9.98 -16.70 -6.31
CA GLY A 293 8.70 -16.70 -7.04
C GLY A 293 7.53 -16.14 -6.24
N VAL A 294 7.66 -16.01 -4.92
CA VAL A 294 6.68 -15.26 -4.12
C VAL A 294 6.91 -13.76 -4.31
N ALA A 295 5.87 -13.05 -4.73
CA ALA A 295 5.90 -11.60 -4.87
C ALA A 295 6.20 -10.94 -3.52
N GLY A 296 7.22 -10.06 -3.51
CA GLY A 296 7.64 -9.34 -2.31
C GLY A 296 6.72 -8.17 -1.94
N GLY A 297 5.92 -7.68 -2.90
CA GLY A 297 4.93 -6.63 -2.71
C GLY A 297 4.26 -6.27 -4.04
N CYS A 298 3.64 -5.09 -4.12
CA CYS A 298 2.99 -4.60 -5.32
C CYS A 298 3.06 -3.07 -5.40
N GLY A 299 3.71 -2.57 -6.45
CA GLY A 299 3.71 -1.14 -6.76
C GLY A 299 2.31 -0.69 -7.15
N HIS A 300 1.87 0.43 -6.61
CA HIS A 300 0.53 0.95 -6.85
C HIS A 300 0.50 2.48 -6.91
N CYS A 301 -0.50 3.02 -7.60
CA CYS A 301 -0.76 4.45 -7.71
C CYS A 301 -2.20 4.71 -8.17
N ALA A 302 -2.59 5.98 -8.26
CA ALA A 302 -3.80 6.41 -8.97
C ALA A 302 -3.38 7.16 -10.24
N PRO A 303 -3.25 6.49 -11.41
CA PRO A 303 -2.83 7.17 -12.63
C PRO A 303 -3.80 8.29 -12.99
N LEU A 304 -3.29 9.33 -13.65
CA LEU A 304 -4.14 10.34 -14.29
C LEU A 304 -4.65 9.77 -15.62
N ILE A 305 -5.96 9.56 -15.72
CA ILE A 305 -6.63 9.14 -16.96
C ILE A 305 -7.39 10.35 -17.51
N LYS A 306 -6.88 10.94 -18.60
CA LYS A 306 -7.38 12.24 -19.12
C LYS A 306 -8.87 12.20 -19.43
N GLU A 307 -9.36 11.09 -19.95
CA GLU A 307 -10.75 10.91 -20.35
C GLU A 307 -11.72 10.86 -19.15
N GLN A 308 -11.20 10.60 -17.95
CA GLN A 308 -11.99 10.49 -16.72
C GLN A 308 -12.01 11.77 -15.89
N GLU A 309 -11.25 12.81 -16.26
CA GLU A 309 -11.07 13.98 -15.38
C GLU A 309 -12.36 14.75 -15.09
N THR A 310 -13.34 14.69 -16.00
CA THR A 310 -14.66 15.31 -15.82
C THR A 310 -15.65 14.44 -15.03
N GLU A 311 -15.31 13.19 -14.74
CA GLU A 311 -16.14 12.27 -14.00
C GLU A 311 -16.03 12.50 -12.48
N GLU A 312 -16.96 11.88 -11.75
CA GLU A 312 -16.96 11.93 -10.30
C GLU A 312 -15.72 11.25 -9.69
N ALA A 313 -15.02 11.98 -8.81
CA ALA A 313 -13.87 11.47 -8.07
C ALA A 313 -14.23 10.20 -7.26
N ARG A 314 -13.29 9.25 -7.18
CA ARG A 314 -13.46 8.07 -6.33
C ARG A 314 -13.77 8.47 -4.88
N SER A 315 -14.57 7.64 -4.23
CA SER A 315 -14.65 7.59 -2.77
C SER A 315 -14.39 6.15 -2.33
N SER A 316 -13.41 5.96 -1.44
CA SER A 316 -12.97 4.61 -1.05
C SER A 316 -12.51 4.54 0.41
N ILE A 317 -12.33 3.30 0.86
CA ILE A 317 -11.77 2.94 2.16
C ILE A 317 -10.54 2.09 1.90
N GLU A 318 -9.48 2.36 2.66
CA GLU A 318 -8.23 1.61 2.65
C GLU A 318 -7.91 1.15 4.07
N CYS A 319 -7.65 -0.14 4.27
CA CYS A 319 -7.19 -0.68 5.54
C CYS A 319 -5.83 -1.34 5.35
N ARG A 320 -4.81 -0.88 6.07
CA ARG A 320 -3.50 -1.57 6.10
C ARG A 320 -3.51 -2.61 7.20
N VAL A 321 -3.16 -3.84 6.87
CA VAL A 321 -3.33 -5.02 7.72
C VAL A 321 -2.01 -5.76 7.80
N ILE A 322 -1.62 -6.20 9.01
CA ILE A 322 -0.59 -7.23 9.19
C ILE A 322 -1.29 -8.56 9.45
N ALA A 323 -0.80 -9.61 8.80
CA ALA A 323 -1.25 -10.97 8.98
C ALA A 323 -0.08 -11.89 9.35
N VAL A 324 -0.34 -12.89 10.20
CA VAL A 324 0.64 -13.88 10.66
C VAL A 324 0.12 -15.30 10.46
N TRP A 325 1.03 -16.23 10.18
CA TRP A 325 0.77 -17.66 10.04
C TRP A 325 1.55 -18.40 11.11
N ASP A 326 0.85 -18.70 12.20
CA ASP A 326 1.34 -19.47 13.35
C ASP A 326 1.09 -20.98 13.16
#